data_AF-A0A2V8L5B4-F1
#
_entry.id   AF-A0A2V8L5B4-F1
#
_cell.length_a   1.000
_cell.length_b   1.000
_cell.length_c   1.000
_cell.angle_alpha   90.00
_cell.angle_beta   90.00
_cell.angle_gamma   90.00
#
_symmetry.space_group_name_H-M   'P 1'
#
loop_
_entity.id
_entity.type
_entity.pdbx_description
1 polymer ?
#
loop_
_entity_poly.entity_id
_entity_poly.type
_entity_poly.pdbx_seq_one_letter_code
_entity_poly.pdbx_strand_id
1 'polypeptide(L)'
;MESKSPQDTNELARLSAQVSDYEQKLADAATLVARIRHEINNPLAALLGQAQLLLREELTERSRKRAETIESQAKRIQEIVGELREIQLPAGAVNRQS
;
A
#
# COMPACT_ATOMS: atom_id res chain seq x y z
N MET A 1 -8.59 5.05 49.02
CA MET A 1 -8.94 5.71 47.74
C MET A 1 -7.75 6.58 47.39
N GLU A 2 -6.77 6.05 46.68
CA GLU A 2 -5.62 6.83 46.20
C GLU A 2 -6.12 7.78 45.11
N SER A 3 -6.31 9.03 45.46
CA SER A 3 -6.59 10.10 44.51
C SER A 3 -5.34 10.31 43.66
N LYS A 4 -5.44 9.92 42.38
CA LYS A 4 -4.40 10.12 41.35
C LYS A 4 -3.92 11.58 41.38
N SER A 5 -2.61 11.79 41.51
CA SER A 5 -2.05 13.14 41.60
C SER A 5 -2.31 13.91 40.30
N PRO A 6 -2.58 15.23 40.32
CA PRO A 6 -2.78 16.02 39.10
C PRO A 6 -1.63 15.91 38.08
N GLN A 7 -0.42 15.55 38.52
CA GLN A 7 0.72 15.25 37.64
C GLN A 7 0.53 13.96 36.83
N ASP A 8 0.02 12.88 37.44
CA ASP A 8 -0.21 11.59 36.77
C ASP A 8 -1.29 11.69 35.67
N THR A 9 -2.32 12.52 35.91
CA THR A 9 -3.37 12.79 34.90
C THR A 9 -2.83 13.56 33.69
N ASN A 10 -1.86 14.46 33.88
CA ASN A 10 -1.26 15.22 32.80
C ASN A 10 -0.30 14.35 31.95
N GLU A 11 0.46 13.47 32.60
CA GLU A 11 1.35 12.54 31.91
C GLU A 11 0.58 11.53 31.05
N LEU A 12 -0.50 10.95 31.57
CA LEU A 12 -1.37 10.06 30.80
C LEU A 12 -1.98 10.76 29.58
N ALA A 13 -2.47 11.99 29.74
CA ALA A 13 -3.02 12.77 28.63
C ALA A 13 -1.98 13.04 27.53
N ARG A 14 -0.73 13.36 27.91
CA ARG A 14 0.37 13.57 26.96
C ARG A 14 0.72 12.29 26.20
N LEU A 15 0.83 11.16 26.90
CA LEU A 15 1.10 9.87 26.27
C LEU A 15 -0.03 9.46 25.32
N SER A 16 -1.29 9.64 25.70
CA SER A 16 -2.43 9.39 24.82
C SER A 16 -2.42 10.28 23.58
N ALA A 17 -2.09 11.57 23.73
CA ALA A 17 -1.95 12.48 22.59
C ALA A 17 -0.81 12.06 21.65
N GLN A 18 0.32 11.61 22.19
CA GLN A 18 1.45 11.12 21.41
C GLN A 18 1.11 9.83 20.65
N VAL A 19 0.41 8.89 21.29
CA VAL A 19 -0.11 7.68 20.61
C VAL A 19 -1.04 8.07 19.47
N SER A 20 -1.97 9.00 19.71
CA SER A 20 -2.90 9.48 18.68
C SER A 20 -2.18 10.14 17.49
N ASP A 21 -1.12 10.91 17.74
CA ASP A 21 -0.29 11.51 16.68
C ASP A 21 0.42 10.44 15.82
N TYR A 22 0.96 9.39 16.45
CA TYR A 22 1.55 8.27 15.72
C TYR A 22 0.51 7.47 14.93
N GLU A 23 -0.68 7.23 15.51
CA GLU A 23 -1.79 6.57 14.81
C GLU A 23 -2.19 7.35 13.55
N GLN A 24 -2.27 8.68 13.63
CA GLN A 24 -2.56 9.52 12.47
C GLN A 24 -1.47 9.42 11.39
N LYS A 25 -0.19 9.50 11.78
CA LYS A 25 0.94 9.37 10.84
C LYS A 25 0.94 8.01 10.14
N LEU A 26 0.61 6.94 10.86
CA LEU A 26 0.46 5.59 10.30
C LEU A 26 -0.71 5.51 9.31
N ALA A 27 -1.85 6.14 9.64
CA ALA A 27 -3.01 6.21 8.75
C ALA A 27 -2.70 6.98 7.45
N ASP A 28 -2.00 8.11 7.56
CA ASP A 28 -1.58 8.91 6.41
C ASP A 28 -0.61 8.13 5.52
N ALA A 29 0.35 7.42 6.13
CA ALA A 29 1.29 6.56 5.41
C ALA A 29 0.58 5.41 4.68
N ALA A 30 -0.37 4.73 5.35
CA ALA A 30 -1.15 3.66 4.72
C ALA A 30 -1.99 4.19 3.55
N THR A 31 -2.58 5.38 3.69
CA THR A 31 -3.33 6.04 2.62
C THR A 31 -2.44 6.38 1.43
N LEU A 32 -1.22 6.88 1.68
CA LEU A 32 -0.23 7.16 0.65
C LEU A 32 0.19 5.89 -0.10
N VAL A 33 0.48 4.80 0.63
CA VAL A 33 0.81 3.50 0.03
C VAL A 33 -0.32 2.99 -0.85
N ALA A 34 -1.56 3.08 -0.39
CA ALA A 34 -2.73 2.67 -1.17
C ALA A 34 -2.84 3.48 -2.48
N ARG A 35 -2.62 4.81 -2.41
CA ARG A 35 -2.63 5.67 -3.59
C ARG A 35 -1.53 5.30 -4.58
N ILE A 36 -0.29 5.14 -4.10
CA ILE A 36 0.85 4.74 -4.92
C ILE A 36 0.57 3.41 -5.63
N ARG A 37 0.03 2.42 -4.90
CA ARG A 37 -0.36 1.13 -5.48
C ARG A 37 -1.36 1.30 -6.62
N HIS A 38 -2.39 2.14 -6.45
CA HIS A 38 -3.37 2.42 -7.50
C HIS A 38 -2.72 3.11 -8.72
N GLU A 39 -1.88 4.12 -8.48
CA GLU A 39 -1.20 4.86 -9.54
C GLU A 39 -0.19 4.02 -10.31
N ILE A 40 0.43 3.00 -9.70
CA ILE A 40 1.33 2.06 -10.38
C ILE A 40 0.55 0.97 -11.12
N ASN A 41 -0.51 0.43 -10.52
CA ASN A 41 -1.29 -0.64 -11.15
C ASN A 41 -1.95 -0.19 -12.46
N ASN A 42 -2.34 1.08 -12.58
CA ASN A 42 -2.96 1.62 -13.79
C ASN A 42 -2.05 1.53 -15.04
N PRO A 43 -0.85 2.15 -15.09
CA PRO A 43 0.05 2.02 -16.21
C PRO A 43 0.57 0.59 -16.39
N LEU A 44 0.69 -0.18 -15.31
CA LEU A 44 1.12 -1.58 -15.39
C LEU A 44 0.08 -2.47 -16.10
N ALA A 45 -1.20 -2.29 -15.80
CA ALA A 45 -2.30 -2.97 -16.49
C ALA A 45 -2.33 -2.61 -17.98
N ALA A 46 -2.10 -1.32 -18.31
CA ALA A 46 -2.00 -0.88 -19.69
C ALA A 46 -0.79 -1.51 -20.41
N LEU A 47 0.39 -1.55 -19.78
CA LEU A 47 1.60 -2.17 -20.32
C LEU A 47 1.40 -3.67 -20.55
N LEU A 48 0.80 -4.38 -19.59
CA LEU A 48 0.49 -5.80 -19.70
C LEU A 48 -0.48 -6.05 -20.86
N GLY A 49 -1.53 -5.24 -20.97
CA GLY A 49 -2.48 -5.31 -22.08
C GLY A 49 -1.81 -5.09 -23.44
N GLN A 50 -0.91 -4.11 -23.56
CA GLN A 50 -0.15 -3.88 -24.79
C GLN A 50 0.79 -5.05 -25.13
N ALA A 51 1.50 -5.61 -24.15
CA ALA A 51 2.33 -6.79 -24.36
C ALA A 51 1.50 -7.98 -24.84
N GLN A 52 0.32 -8.19 -24.26
CA GLN A 52 -0.60 -9.25 -24.65
C GLN A 52 -1.21 -9.04 -26.04
N LEU A 53 -1.55 -7.80 -26.41
CA LEU A 53 -2.00 -7.49 -27.77
C LEU A 53 -0.89 -7.74 -28.78
N LEU A 54 0.34 -7.30 -28.50
CA LEU A 54 1.50 -7.51 -29.37
C LEU A 54 1.77 -9.01 -29.59
N LEU A 55 1.65 -9.84 -28.55
CA LEU A 55 1.83 -11.30 -28.65
C LEU A 55 0.81 -12.01 -29.54
N ARG A 56 -0.31 -11.36 -29.86
CA ARG A 56 -1.35 -11.87 -30.78
C ARG A 56 -1.07 -11.53 -32.24
N GLU A 57 -0.12 -10.64 -32.52
CA GLU A 57 0.30 -10.30 -33.88
C GLU A 57 1.29 -11.33 -34.45
N GLU A 58 1.50 -11.28 -35.76
CA GLU A 58 2.57 -12.02 -36.41
C GLU A 58 3.93 -11.35 -36.11
N LEU A 59 4.67 -11.96 -35.20
CA LEU A 59 5.98 -11.49 -34.77
C LEU A 59 7.09 -12.40 -35.25
N THR A 60 8.25 -11.82 -35.55
CA THR A 60 9.49 -12.60 -35.61
C THR A 60 9.78 -13.25 -34.25
N GLU A 61 10.50 -14.38 -34.24
CA GLU A 61 10.94 -15.05 -33.01
C GLU A 61 11.63 -14.10 -32.02
N ARG A 62 12.45 -13.18 -32.53
CA ARG A 62 13.14 -12.19 -31.70
C ARG A 62 12.16 -11.22 -31.05
N SER A 63 11.18 -10.71 -31.82
CA SER A 63 10.16 -9.80 -31.29
C SER A 63 9.24 -10.49 -30.29
N ARG A 64 8.85 -11.75 -30.56
CA ARG A 64 8.05 -12.57 -29.65
C ARG A 64 8.73 -12.73 -28.29
N LYS A 65 10.01 -13.14 -28.27
CA LYS A 65 10.79 -13.27 -27.02
C LYS A 65 10.87 -11.96 -26.23
N ARG A 66 10.99 -10.82 -26.91
CA ARG A 66 11.00 -9.50 -26.24
C ARG A 66 9.64 -9.18 -25.63
N ALA A 67 8.54 -9.45 -26.35
CA ALA A 67 7.19 -9.23 -25.85
C ALA A 67 6.86 -10.13 -24.66
N GLU A 68 7.26 -11.41 -24.70
CA GLU A 68 7.15 -12.35 -23.56
C GLU A 68 7.95 -11.86 -22.34
N THR A 69 9.16 -11.34 -22.57
CA THR A 69 9.97 -10.76 -21.50
C THR A 69 9.28 -9.55 -20.86
N ILE A 70 8.72 -8.65 -21.67
CA ILE A 70 7.96 -7.49 -21.17
C ILE A 70 6.75 -7.96 -20.35
N GLU A 71 5.99 -8.94 -20.87
CA GLU A 71 4.83 -9.49 -20.17
C GLU A 71 5.22 -10.10 -18.81
N SER A 72 6.30 -10.88 -18.78
CA SER A 72 6.82 -11.50 -17.56
C SER A 72 7.29 -10.46 -16.53
N GLN A 73 8.00 -9.41 -16.97
CA GLN A 73 8.43 -8.35 -16.05
C GLN A 73 7.23 -7.55 -15.53
N ALA A 74 6.23 -7.26 -16.37
CA ALA A 74 5.03 -6.57 -15.94
C ALA A 74 4.27 -7.38 -14.87
N LYS A 75 4.10 -8.70 -15.07
CA LYS A 75 3.51 -9.61 -14.07
C LYS A 75 4.28 -9.60 -12.76
N ARG A 76 5.61 -9.67 -12.81
CA ARG A 76 6.47 -9.62 -11.61
C ARG A 76 6.33 -8.30 -10.84
N ILE A 77 6.26 -7.17 -11.54
CA ILE A 77 6.01 -5.87 -10.89
C ILE A 77 4.63 -5.88 -10.22
N GLN A 78 3.62 -6.48 -10.86
CA GLN A 78 2.26 -6.56 -10.32
C GLN A 78 2.22 -7.37 -9.01
N GLU A 79 2.99 -8.45 -8.94
CA GLU A 79 3.16 -9.26 -7.72
C GLU A 79 3.79 -8.44 -6.60
N ILE A 80 4.92 -7.77 -6.86
CA ILE A 80 5.63 -6.93 -5.88
C ILE A 80 4.72 -5.79 -5.36
N VAL A 81 3.98 -5.14 -6.26
CA VAL A 81 3.04 -4.08 -5.90
C VAL A 81 1.83 -4.65 -5.15
N GLY A 82 1.46 -5.91 -5.44
CA GLY A 82 0.44 -6.67 -4.72
C GLY A 82 0.80 -6.92 -3.25
N GLU A 83 2.08 -7.17 -2.94
CA GLU A 83 2.56 -7.35 -1.56
C GLU A 83 2.33 -6.10 -0.68
N LEU A 84 2.25 -4.90 -1.28
CA LEU A 84 1.91 -3.66 -0.56
C LEU A 84 0.46 -3.63 -0.06
N ARG A 85 -0.40 -4.58 -0.45
CA ARG A 85 -1.79 -4.68 0.03
C ARG A 85 -1.89 -5.07 1.50
N GLU A 86 -0.86 -5.70 2.04
CA GLU A 86 -0.78 -6.09 3.45
C GLU A 86 -0.53 -4.91 4.40
N ILE A 87 -0.17 -3.74 3.85
CA ILE A 87 -0.06 -2.49 4.63
C ILE A 87 -1.48 -1.95 4.86
N GLN A 88 -2.14 -2.49 5.87
CA GLN A 88 -3.40 -2.01 6.43
C GLN A 88 -3.14 -1.41 7.82
N LEU A 89 -3.92 -0.40 8.20
CA LEU A 89 -3.85 0.15 9.55
C LEU A 89 -4.00 -1.00 10.57
N PRO A 90 -3.26 -0.98 11.69
CA PRO A 90 -3.59 -1.86 12.80
C PRO A 90 -5.06 -1.64 13.19
N ALA A 91 -5.86 -2.69 13.16
CA ALA A 91 -7.31 -2.69 13.39
C ALA A 91 -7.75 -2.21 14.80
N GLY A 92 -6.83 -1.66 15.61
CA GLY A 92 -7.08 -1.19 16.97
C GLY A 92 -7.58 0.24 17.12
N ALA A 93 -7.47 1.09 16.09
CA ALA A 93 -7.80 2.53 16.22
C ALA A 93 -9.27 2.87 15.93
N VAL A 94 -10.03 1.98 15.27
CA VAL A 94 -11.39 2.28 14.79
C VAL A 94 -12.49 1.93 15.82
N ASN A 95 -12.18 1.19 16.89
CA ASN A 95 -13.19 0.65 17.81
C ASN A 95 -13.23 1.33 19.19
N ARG A 96 -13.12 2.67 19.25
CA ARG A 96 -13.28 3.47 20.47
C ARG A 96 -14.41 4.52 20.38
N GLN A 97 -15.46 4.19 19.64
CA GLN A 97 -16.73 4.93 19.64
C GLN A 97 -17.90 3.95 19.82
N SER A 98 -18.06 3.41 21.02
CA SER A 98 -19.29 2.76 21.50
C SER A 98 -19.34 2.83 23.02
#